data_AF-A0AAE4JM99-F1
#
_entry.id   AF-A0AAE4JM99-F1
#
_cell.length_a   1.000
_cell.length_b   1.000
_cell.length_c   1.000
_cell.angle_alpha   90.00
_cell.angle_beta   90.00
_cell.angle_gamma   90.00
#
_symmetry.space_group_name_H-M   'P 1'
#
loop_
_entity.id
_entity.type
_entity.pdbx_description
1 polymer ?
#
loop_
_entity_poly.entity_id
_entity_poly.type
_entity_poly.pdbx_seq_one_letter_code
_entity_poly.pdbx_strand_id
1 'polypeptide(L)'
;MSMPVPVLARDSLNFFRNQLSSVLIISLLTAAVTVGLNVLLTYNSNGLALIRALETTYATEGSGGFQRAVAALTSDDQWQMLKTGLGTIFSSLLGNAVFVTSMIFLIFSASQGQPVSALQAITGSAGRIPRMLVLLLICSLVIALGLVAMYLPGLILAMLLALAPIIMFTEKNSVFTAIKISGNIALKNIRTLLPAILIWFALKQASVVFLSKLPIENEHILMTVILFINNVISGLVIIYLFRFYQLFTQSQSVSDYQ
;
A
#
# COMPACT_ATOMS: atom_id res chain seq x y z
N MET A 1 1.75 4.69 29.56
CA MET A 1 1.20 6.06 29.41
C MET A 1 0.87 6.28 27.93
N SER A 2 -0.40 6.31 27.55
CA SER A 2 -0.80 6.53 26.14
C SER A 2 -0.71 8.01 25.79
N MET A 3 0.11 8.40 24.81
CA MET A 3 -0.03 9.75 24.25
C MET A 3 -1.45 9.93 23.70
N PRO A 4 -2.10 11.08 23.93
CA PRO A 4 -3.38 11.37 23.30
C PRO A 4 -3.24 11.28 21.77
N VAL A 5 -4.21 10.65 21.09
CA VAL A 5 -4.26 10.56 19.60
C VAL A 5 -3.96 11.89 18.90
N PRO A 6 -4.43 13.06 19.39
CA PRO A 6 -4.07 14.36 18.81
C PRO A 6 -2.58 14.70 18.84
N VAL A 7 -1.85 14.28 19.87
CA VAL A 7 -0.40 14.53 20.00
C VAL A 7 0.36 13.71 18.97
N LEU A 8 0.03 12.43 18.86
CA LEU A 8 0.61 11.53 17.85
C LEU A 8 0.35 12.07 16.42
N ALA A 9 -0.88 12.47 16.13
CA ALA A 9 -1.23 13.03 14.82
C ALA A 9 -0.44 14.31 14.50
N ARG A 10 -0.31 15.23 15.47
CA ARG A 10 0.46 16.47 15.28
C ARG A 10 1.94 16.19 15.05
N ASP A 11 2.52 15.26 15.80
CA ASP A 11 3.91 14.84 15.66
C ASP A 11 4.20 14.19 14.30
N SER A 12 3.30 13.30 13.84
CA SER A 12 3.36 12.74 12.48
C SER A 12 3.27 13.81 11.39
N LEU A 13 2.38 14.80 11.54
CA LEU A 13 2.25 15.90 10.58
C LEU A 13 3.49 16.81 10.56
N ASN A 14 4.08 17.08 11.73
CA ASN A 14 5.31 17.85 11.81
C ASN A 14 6.46 17.14 11.09
N PHE A 15 6.59 15.83 11.30
CA PHE A 15 7.58 15.03 10.57
C PHE A 15 7.36 15.05 9.07
N PHE A 16 6.11 14.85 8.63
CA PHE A 16 5.75 14.88 7.22
C PHE A 16 6.10 16.23 6.59
N ARG A 17 5.84 17.35 7.27
CA ARG A 17 6.22 18.69 6.80
C ARG A 17 7.73 18.84 6.68
N ASN A 18 8.49 18.37 7.65
CA ASN A 18 9.95 18.46 7.64
C ASN A 18 10.59 17.58 6.55
N GLN A 19 9.98 16.43 6.23
CA GLN A 19 10.47 15.50 5.21
C GLN A 19 9.64 15.56 3.92
N LEU A 20 8.87 16.64 3.71
CA LEU A 20 7.88 16.72 2.64
C LEU A 20 8.51 16.48 1.27
N SER A 21 9.64 17.15 0.99
CA SER A 21 10.37 16.99 -0.26
C SER A 21 10.76 15.53 -0.52
N SER A 22 11.33 14.86 0.48
CA SER A 22 11.72 13.45 0.39
C SER A 22 10.52 12.54 0.15
N VAL A 23 9.41 12.76 0.87
CA VAL A 23 8.19 11.96 0.69
C VAL A 23 7.58 12.15 -0.70
N LEU A 24 7.52 13.39 -1.20
CA LEU A 24 7.00 13.68 -2.54
C LEU A 24 7.88 13.03 -3.62
N ILE A 25 9.20 13.14 -3.51
CA ILE A 25 10.12 12.53 -4.49
C ILE A 25 10.02 11.01 -4.47
N ILE A 26 10.02 10.36 -3.29
CA ILE A 26 9.83 8.90 -3.20
C ILE A 26 8.48 8.51 -3.80
N SER A 27 7.41 9.22 -3.48
CA SER A 27 6.06 8.93 -3.96
C SER A 27 5.98 9.02 -5.50
N LEU A 28 6.61 10.04 -6.09
CA LEU A 28 6.60 10.26 -7.53
C LEU A 28 7.47 9.24 -8.26
N LEU A 29 8.70 9.01 -7.79
CA LEU A 29 9.61 8.05 -8.41
C LEU A 29 9.03 6.64 -8.39
N THR A 30 8.47 6.23 -7.25
CA THR A 30 7.87 4.90 -7.13
C THR A 30 6.59 4.77 -7.95
N ALA A 31 5.77 5.82 -8.06
CA ALA A 31 4.63 5.84 -8.97
C ALA A 31 5.07 5.68 -10.42
N ALA A 32 6.06 6.47 -10.87
CA ALA A 32 6.60 6.39 -12.23
C ALA A 32 7.19 5.02 -12.54
N VAL A 33 7.96 4.42 -11.63
CA VAL A 33 8.51 3.06 -11.77
C VAL A 33 7.38 2.03 -11.84
N THR A 34 6.34 2.16 -11.02
CA THR A 34 5.18 1.25 -11.02
C THR A 34 4.45 1.27 -12.37
N VAL A 35 4.19 2.46 -12.91
CA VAL A 35 3.54 2.62 -14.22
C VAL A 35 4.45 2.14 -15.34
N GLY A 36 5.74 2.48 -15.31
CA GLY A 36 6.71 2.00 -16.29
C GLY A 36 6.79 0.47 -16.33
N LEU A 37 6.84 -0.18 -15.16
CA LEU A 37 6.79 -1.63 -15.05
C LEU A 37 5.46 -2.19 -15.57
N ASN A 38 4.34 -1.53 -15.27
CA ASN A 38 3.04 -1.95 -15.79
C ASN A 38 3.05 -1.96 -17.31
N VAL A 39 3.43 -0.84 -17.95
CA VAL A 39 3.52 -0.71 -19.41
C VAL A 39 4.41 -1.79 -20.03
N LEU A 40 5.55 -2.08 -19.41
CA LEU A 40 6.48 -3.12 -19.89
C LEU A 40 5.88 -4.52 -19.80
N LEU A 41 5.20 -4.86 -18.70
CA LEU A 41 4.64 -6.20 -18.47
C LEU A 41 3.34 -6.43 -19.24
N THR A 42 2.57 -5.39 -19.48
CA THR A 42 1.33 -5.42 -20.28
C THR A 42 1.58 -5.09 -21.75
N TYR A 43 2.84 -4.96 -22.17
CA TYR A 43 3.18 -4.67 -23.56
C TYR A 43 2.62 -5.74 -24.50
N ASN A 44 2.03 -5.28 -25.60
CA ASN A 44 1.40 -6.11 -26.63
C ASN A 44 0.36 -7.10 -26.07
N SER A 45 -0.48 -6.64 -25.13
CA SER A 45 -1.60 -7.42 -24.60
C SER A 45 -2.91 -6.66 -24.80
N ASN A 46 -3.93 -7.31 -25.37
CA ASN A 46 -5.28 -6.74 -25.43
C ASN A 46 -6.07 -7.03 -24.14
N GLY A 47 -5.44 -7.64 -23.13
CA GLY A 47 -6.09 -8.08 -21.90
C GLY A 47 -6.76 -6.94 -21.13
N LEU A 48 -6.26 -5.71 -21.18
CA LEU A 48 -6.90 -4.58 -20.49
C LEU A 48 -8.26 -4.23 -21.13
N ALA A 49 -8.34 -4.24 -22.45
CA ALA A 49 -9.59 -4.00 -23.17
C ALA A 49 -10.61 -5.12 -22.89
N LEU A 50 -10.15 -6.37 -22.85
CA LEU A 50 -10.97 -7.53 -22.48
C LEU A 50 -11.49 -7.43 -21.03
N ILE A 51 -10.62 -7.05 -20.08
CA ILE A 51 -11.01 -6.83 -18.67
C ILE A 51 -12.08 -5.74 -18.57
N ARG A 52 -11.89 -4.60 -19.25
CA ARG A 52 -12.87 -3.51 -19.28
C ARG A 52 -14.19 -3.94 -19.90
N ALA A 53 -14.16 -4.69 -21.00
CA ALA A 53 -15.36 -5.20 -21.64
C ALA A 53 -16.17 -6.07 -20.66
N LEU A 54 -15.53 -7.02 -19.97
CA LEU A 54 -16.19 -7.86 -18.98
C LEU A 54 -16.73 -7.07 -17.78
N GLU A 55 -15.98 -6.06 -17.31
CA GLU A 55 -16.45 -5.15 -16.25
C GLU A 55 -17.70 -4.39 -16.68
N THR A 56 -17.71 -3.85 -17.91
CA THR A 56 -18.88 -3.17 -18.46
C THR A 56 -20.07 -4.11 -18.62
N THR A 57 -19.86 -5.34 -19.12
CA THR A 57 -20.92 -6.34 -19.24
C THR A 57 -21.47 -6.75 -17.87
N TYR A 58 -20.63 -6.88 -16.85
CA TYR A 58 -21.11 -7.14 -15.50
C TYR A 58 -21.95 -5.97 -14.96
N ALA A 59 -21.54 -4.73 -15.22
CA ALA A 59 -22.27 -3.54 -14.80
C ALA A 59 -23.61 -3.36 -15.52
N THR A 60 -23.72 -3.73 -16.80
CA THR A 60 -24.93 -3.55 -17.62
C THR A 60 -25.86 -4.75 -17.65
N GLU A 61 -25.32 -5.97 -17.71
CA GLU A 61 -26.06 -7.22 -17.89
C GLU A 61 -26.04 -8.14 -16.65
N GLY A 62 -25.31 -7.76 -15.60
CA GLY A 62 -25.19 -8.54 -14.37
C GLY A 62 -24.43 -9.86 -14.56
N SER A 63 -24.60 -10.78 -13.59
CA SER A 63 -23.86 -12.04 -13.55
C SER A 63 -24.13 -12.97 -14.75
N GLY A 64 -25.34 -12.96 -15.29
CA GLY A 64 -25.72 -13.79 -16.44
C GLY A 64 -25.10 -13.33 -17.77
N GLY A 65 -24.97 -12.01 -17.98
CA GLY A 65 -24.21 -11.46 -19.11
C GLY A 65 -22.71 -11.72 -18.96
N PHE A 66 -22.17 -11.50 -17.77
CA PHE A 66 -20.77 -11.78 -17.46
C PHE A 66 -20.41 -13.26 -17.72
N GLN A 67 -21.22 -14.21 -17.26
CA GLN A 67 -20.94 -15.63 -17.46
C GLN A 67 -20.91 -16.02 -18.95
N ARG A 68 -21.82 -15.45 -19.76
CA ARG A 68 -21.81 -15.66 -21.22
C ARG A 68 -20.60 -15.02 -21.88
N ALA A 69 -20.25 -13.80 -21.47
CA ALA A 69 -19.09 -13.09 -22.01
C ALA A 69 -17.78 -13.82 -21.67
N VAL A 70 -17.64 -14.34 -20.44
CA VAL A 70 -16.50 -15.17 -20.04
C VAL A 70 -16.46 -16.49 -20.81
N ALA A 71 -17.61 -17.14 -21.02
CA ALA A 71 -17.69 -18.38 -21.79
C ALA A 71 -17.35 -18.21 -23.28
N ALA A 72 -17.50 -17.00 -23.82
CA ALA A 72 -17.17 -16.66 -25.19
C ALA A 72 -15.68 -16.35 -25.42
N LEU A 73 -14.88 -16.22 -24.34
CA LEU A 73 -13.45 -15.92 -24.44
C LEU A 73 -12.68 -17.11 -25.03
N THR A 74 -11.83 -16.82 -26.01
CA THR A 74 -10.89 -17.82 -26.54
C THR A 74 -9.76 -18.09 -25.55
N SER A 75 -9.05 -19.21 -25.73
CA SER A 75 -7.84 -19.52 -24.94
C SER A 75 -6.79 -18.41 -25.02
N ASP A 76 -6.68 -17.75 -26.17
CA ASP A 76 -5.76 -16.63 -26.39
C ASP A 76 -6.21 -15.40 -25.59
N ASP A 77 -7.51 -15.10 -25.57
CA ASP A 77 -8.07 -13.99 -24.77
C ASP A 77 -7.85 -14.22 -23.27
N GLN A 78 -8.08 -15.44 -22.79
CA GLN A 78 -7.84 -15.83 -21.39
C GLN A 78 -6.38 -15.64 -21.01
N TRP A 79 -5.45 -16.05 -21.87
CA TRP A 79 -4.02 -15.86 -21.64
C TRP A 79 -3.63 -14.38 -21.65
N GLN A 80 -4.14 -13.60 -22.59
CA GLN A 80 -3.86 -12.16 -22.65
C GLN A 80 -4.39 -11.44 -21.41
N MET A 81 -5.59 -11.76 -20.96
CA MET A 81 -6.15 -11.25 -19.71
C MET A 81 -5.31 -11.64 -18.49
N LEU A 82 -4.91 -12.91 -18.39
CA LEU A 82 -4.07 -13.39 -17.30
C LEU A 82 -2.71 -12.67 -17.29
N LYS A 83 -2.06 -12.54 -18.46
CA LYS A 83 -0.80 -11.82 -18.62
C LYS A 83 -0.94 -10.36 -18.18
N THR A 84 -1.98 -9.66 -18.63
CA THR A 84 -2.23 -8.27 -18.23
C THR A 84 -2.51 -8.15 -16.74
N GLY A 85 -3.35 -9.05 -16.20
CA GLY A 85 -3.70 -9.07 -14.78
C GLY A 85 -2.50 -9.34 -13.89
N LEU A 86 -1.72 -10.40 -14.17
CA LEU A 86 -0.50 -10.72 -13.44
C LEU A 86 0.55 -9.62 -13.57
N GLY A 87 0.73 -9.06 -14.77
CA GLY A 87 1.63 -7.93 -15.00
C GLY A 87 1.25 -6.71 -14.15
N THR A 88 -0.05 -6.42 -14.04
CA THR A 88 -0.59 -5.31 -13.23
C THR A 88 -0.45 -5.55 -11.74
N ILE A 89 -0.76 -6.76 -11.27
CA ILE A 89 -0.60 -7.15 -9.87
C ILE A 89 0.88 -7.10 -9.48
N PHE A 90 1.77 -7.66 -10.32
CA PHE A 90 3.20 -7.68 -10.05
C PHE A 90 3.82 -6.28 -10.04
N SER A 91 3.50 -5.44 -11.03
CA SER A 91 4.02 -4.07 -11.08
C SER A 91 3.55 -3.28 -9.85
N SER A 92 2.27 -3.40 -9.48
CA SER A 92 1.72 -2.75 -8.29
C SER A 92 2.37 -3.24 -7.00
N LEU A 93 2.53 -4.55 -6.81
CA LEU A 93 3.18 -5.13 -5.63
C LEU A 93 4.63 -4.69 -5.51
N LEU A 94 5.40 -4.75 -6.60
CA LEU A 94 6.79 -4.34 -6.61
C LEU A 94 6.92 -2.83 -6.33
N GLY A 95 6.08 -2.01 -6.96
CA GLY A 95 5.99 -0.58 -6.71
C GLY A 95 5.70 -0.24 -5.24
N ASN A 96 4.70 -0.90 -4.65
CA ASN A 96 4.36 -0.76 -3.24
C ASN A 96 5.50 -1.24 -2.33
N ALA A 97 6.19 -2.32 -2.67
CA ALA A 97 7.34 -2.81 -1.89
C ALA A 97 8.49 -1.81 -1.88
N VAL A 98 8.83 -1.23 -3.03
CA VAL A 98 9.84 -0.16 -3.13
C VAL A 98 9.39 1.04 -2.29
N PHE A 99 8.15 1.50 -2.46
CA PHE A 99 7.58 2.64 -1.74
C PHE A 99 7.59 2.46 -0.21
N VAL A 100 7.00 1.37 0.29
CA VAL A 100 6.88 1.09 1.73
C VAL A 100 8.27 0.94 2.35
N THR A 101 9.17 0.20 1.72
CA THR A 101 10.52 -0.01 2.27
C THR A 101 11.32 1.30 2.30
N SER A 102 11.23 2.11 1.25
CA SER A 102 11.92 3.41 1.17
C SER A 102 11.37 4.40 2.20
N MET A 103 10.06 4.45 2.37
CA MET A 103 9.42 5.29 3.39
C MET A 103 9.84 4.89 4.80
N ILE A 104 9.80 3.60 5.14
CA ILE A 104 10.22 3.14 6.46
C ILE A 104 11.71 3.45 6.68
N PHE A 105 12.56 3.24 5.67
CA PHE A 105 13.99 3.59 5.76
C PHE A 105 14.22 5.10 5.97
N LEU A 106 13.50 5.95 5.23
CA LEU A 106 13.56 7.41 5.40
C LEU A 106 13.20 7.80 6.83
N ILE A 107 12.09 7.27 7.35
CA ILE A 107 11.61 7.57 8.70
C ILE A 107 12.61 7.08 9.74
N PHE A 108 13.06 5.83 9.63
CA PHE A 108 14.00 5.21 10.55
C PHE A 108 15.33 5.97 10.64
N SER A 109 15.87 6.42 9.50
CA SER A 109 17.13 7.17 9.46
C SER A 109 16.95 8.61 9.97
N ALA A 110 15.87 9.28 9.58
CA ALA A 110 15.57 10.62 10.07
C ALA A 110 15.32 10.64 11.60
N SER A 111 14.69 9.60 12.15
CA SER A 111 14.52 9.43 13.60
C SER A 111 15.86 9.25 14.35
N GLN A 112 16.92 8.84 13.66
CA GLN A 112 18.28 8.74 14.23
C GLN A 112 19.13 10.00 14.00
N GLY A 113 18.53 11.09 13.50
CA GLY A 113 19.25 12.33 13.20
C GLY A 113 20.12 12.25 11.95
N GLN A 114 20.00 11.20 11.13
CA GLN A 114 20.74 11.06 9.87
C GLN A 114 19.92 11.68 8.73
N PRO A 115 20.38 12.77 8.09
CA PRO A 115 19.70 13.34 6.94
C PRO A 115 19.85 12.38 5.75
N VAL A 116 18.74 11.79 5.30
CA VAL A 116 18.72 10.88 4.16
C VAL A 116 17.88 11.50 3.05
N SER A 117 18.47 11.63 1.86
CA SER A 117 17.73 12.08 0.68
C SER A 117 16.78 10.99 0.16
N ALA A 118 15.77 11.38 -0.62
CA ALA A 118 14.85 10.42 -1.25
C ALA A 118 15.56 9.30 -2.02
N LEU A 119 16.59 9.65 -2.80
CA LEU A 119 17.33 8.67 -3.59
C LEU A 119 18.13 7.72 -2.69
N GLN A 120 18.77 8.24 -1.64
CA GLN A 120 19.48 7.43 -0.64
C GLN A 120 18.53 6.51 0.13
N ALA A 121 17.29 6.92 0.37
CA ALA A 121 16.29 6.06 1.02
C ALA A 121 15.87 4.89 0.12
N ILE A 122 15.72 5.13 -1.19
CA ILE A 122 15.40 4.08 -2.16
C ILE A 122 16.56 3.10 -2.30
N THR A 123 17.78 3.60 -2.54
CA THR A 123 18.94 2.74 -2.75
C THR A 123 19.40 2.04 -1.46
N GLY A 124 19.39 2.75 -0.33
CA GLY A 124 19.75 2.21 0.99
C GLY A 124 18.77 1.16 1.52
N SER A 125 17.55 1.11 0.96
CA SER A 125 16.54 0.11 1.30
C SER A 125 16.44 -1.06 0.31
N ALA A 126 17.17 -1.01 -0.81
CA ALA A 126 17.05 -1.97 -1.92
C ALA A 126 17.21 -3.44 -1.48
N GLY A 127 18.20 -3.73 -0.61
CA GLY A 127 18.44 -5.09 -0.11
C GLY A 127 17.31 -5.68 0.73
N ARG A 128 16.33 -4.87 1.18
CA ARG A 128 15.18 -5.33 1.98
C ARG A 128 13.90 -5.49 1.15
N ILE A 129 13.90 -5.02 -0.10
CA ILE A 129 12.71 -5.06 -0.98
C ILE A 129 12.20 -6.49 -1.22
N PRO A 130 13.04 -7.52 -1.49
CA PRO A 130 12.53 -8.87 -1.76
C PRO A 130 11.70 -9.44 -0.61
N ARG A 131 12.17 -9.22 0.63
CA ARG A 131 11.47 -9.65 1.84
C ARG A 131 10.18 -8.85 2.05
N MET A 132 10.21 -7.55 1.77
CA MET A 132 9.02 -6.70 1.84
C MET A 132 7.98 -7.11 0.79
N LEU A 133 8.41 -7.50 -0.40
CA LEU A 133 7.54 -8.00 -1.46
C LEU A 133 6.77 -9.23 -1.00
N VAL A 134 7.45 -10.22 -0.41
CA VAL A 134 6.80 -11.42 0.15
C VAL A 134 5.79 -11.06 1.23
N LEU A 135 6.16 -10.17 2.15
CA LEU A 135 5.25 -9.71 3.20
C LEU A 135 4.02 -9.02 2.61
N LEU A 136 4.20 -8.05 1.70
CA LEU A 136 3.10 -7.32 1.10
C LEU A 136 2.24 -8.19 0.20
N LEU A 137 2.80 -9.19 -0.47
CA LEU A 137 2.03 -10.20 -1.20
C LEU A 137 1.09 -10.95 -0.26
N ILE A 138 1.60 -11.48 0.85
CA ILE A 138 0.79 -12.19 1.85
C ILE A 138 -0.29 -11.26 2.41
N CYS A 139 0.09 -10.05 2.83
CA CYS A 139 -0.86 -9.07 3.36
C CYS A 139 -1.96 -8.75 2.34
N SER A 140 -1.59 -8.51 1.08
CA SER A 140 -2.53 -8.14 0.02
C SER A 140 -3.49 -9.28 -0.28
N LEU A 141 -3.02 -10.53 -0.33
CA LEU A 141 -3.87 -11.70 -0.53
C LEU A 141 -4.84 -11.89 0.63
N VAL A 142 -4.37 -11.80 1.88
CA VAL A 142 -5.23 -11.94 3.08
C VAL A 142 -6.30 -10.84 3.11
N ILE A 143 -5.92 -9.59 2.84
CA ILE A 143 -6.85 -8.46 2.78
C ILE A 143 -7.85 -8.65 1.64
N ALA A 144 -7.40 -9.04 0.45
CA ALA A 144 -8.26 -9.27 -0.71
C ALA A 144 -9.28 -10.39 -0.44
N LEU A 145 -8.86 -11.52 0.13
CA LEU A 145 -9.77 -12.59 0.54
C LEU A 145 -10.80 -12.09 1.57
N GLY A 146 -10.36 -11.27 2.52
CA GLY A 146 -11.25 -10.59 3.46
C GLY A 146 -12.30 -9.74 2.76
N LEU A 147 -11.86 -8.83 1.87
CA LEU A 147 -12.75 -7.92 1.13
C LEU A 147 -13.75 -8.65 0.24
N VAL A 148 -13.31 -9.72 -0.43
CA VAL A 148 -14.17 -10.57 -1.30
C VAL A 148 -15.19 -11.33 -0.47
N ALA A 149 -14.81 -11.88 0.68
CA ALA A 149 -15.75 -12.58 1.56
C ALA A 149 -16.81 -11.63 2.12
N MET A 150 -16.37 -10.53 2.72
CA MET A 150 -17.22 -9.41 3.16
C MET A 150 -16.36 -8.15 3.30
N TYR A 151 -16.89 -7.00 2.92
CA TYR A 151 -16.13 -5.74 2.94
C TYR A 151 -15.51 -5.40 4.31
N LEU A 152 -16.26 -5.59 5.39
CA LEU A 152 -15.83 -5.22 6.75
C LEU A 152 -14.67 -6.10 7.29
N PRO A 153 -14.71 -7.45 7.20
CA PRO A 153 -13.55 -8.30 7.48
C PRO A 153 -12.27 -7.93 6.76
N GLY A 154 -12.35 -7.55 5.47
CA GLY A 154 -11.18 -7.08 4.73
C GLY A 154 -10.54 -5.83 5.35
N LEU A 155 -11.35 -4.86 5.80
CA LEU A 155 -10.87 -3.67 6.48
C LEU A 155 -10.27 -3.98 7.87
N ILE A 156 -10.86 -4.90 8.62
CA ILE A 156 -10.31 -5.36 9.90
C ILE A 156 -8.95 -6.01 9.68
N LEU A 157 -8.83 -6.91 8.69
CA LEU A 157 -7.55 -7.54 8.36
C LEU A 157 -6.50 -6.51 7.93
N ALA A 158 -6.87 -5.49 7.14
CA ALA A 158 -5.96 -4.40 6.77
C ALA A 158 -5.42 -3.67 8.02
N MET A 159 -6.27 -3.42 9.01
CA MET A 159 -5.86 -2.83 10.29
C MET A 159 -4.94 -3.75 11.08
N LEU A 160 -5.26 -5.05 11.17
CA LEU A 160 -4.44 -6.04 11.88
C LEU A 160 -3.04 -6.20 11.29
N LEU A 161 -2.91 -6.06 9.97
CA LEU A 161 -1.65 -6.24 9.25
C LEU A 161 -0.88 -4.91 9.03
N ALA A 162 -1.45 -3.78 9.42
CA ALA A 162 -0.92 -2.45 9.13
C ALA A 162 0.49 -2.19 9.70
N LEU A 163 0.83 -2.80 10.84
CA LEU A 163 2.15 -2.65 11.49
C LEU A 163 3.18 -3.67 11.02
N ALA A 164 2.77 -4.73 10.32
CA ALA A 164 3.67 -5.82 9.92
C ALA A 164 4.89 -5.33 9.11
N PRO A 165 4.75 -4.39 8.14
CA PRO A 165 5.91 -3.86 7.41
C PRO A 165 6.93 -3.17 8.32
N ILE A 166 6.45 -2.42 9.32
CA ILE A 166 7.29 -1.67 10.26
C ILE A 166 8.03 -2.63 11.20
N ILE A 167 7.31 -3.62 11.75
CA ILE A 167 7.88 -4.64 12.65
C ILE A 167 8.94 -5.46 11.92
N MET A 168 8.63 -5.93 10.70
CA MET A 168 9.57 -6.72 9.91
C MET A 168 10.85 -5.94 9.59
N PHE A 169 10.72 -4.65 9.29
CA PHE A 169 11.85 -3.80 8.95
C PHE A 169 12.75 -3.51 10.17
N THR A 170 12.16 -3.23 11.33
CA THR A 170 12.87 -2.78 12.52
C THR A 170 13.52 -3.92 13.31
N GLU A 171 12.82 -5.04 13.49
CA GLU A 171 13.24 -6.10 14.43
C GLU A 171 13.91 -7.31 13.76
N LYS A 172 14.19 -7.27 12.46
CA LYS A 172 14.69 -8.42 11.66
C LYS A 172 13.83 -9.69 11.74
N ASN A 173 12.63 -9.60 12.33
CA ASN A 173 11.65 -10.68 12.50
C ASN A 173 11.23 -11.33 11.20
N SER A 174 11.05 -12.66 11.19
CA SER A 174 10.50 -13.40 10.04
C SER A 174 9.17 -12.80 9.56
N VAL A 175 8.83 -12.99 8.29
CA VAL A 175 7.59 -12.44 7.69
C VAL A 175 6.35 -12.82 8.51
N PHE A 176 6.20 -14.10 8.85
CA PHE A 176 5.07 -14.59 9.64
C PHE A 176 5.10 -14.11 11.08
N THR A 177 6.29 -14.00 11.68
CA THR A 177 6.44 -13.45 13.04
C THR A 177 5.97 -12.00 13.08
N ALA A 178 6.36 -11.18 12.10
CA ALA A 178 5.96 -9.78 12.01
C ALA A 178 4.43 -9.62 11.86
N ILE A 179 3.78 -10.49 11.07
CA ILE A 179 2.32 -10.51 10.93
C ILE A 179 1.64 -10.83 12.27
N LYS A 180 2.12 -11.86 12.98
CA LYS A 180 1.54 -12.26 14.28
C LYS A 180 1.67 -11.15 15.33
N ILE A 181 2.85 -10.52 15.40
CA ILE A 181 3.09 -9.40 16.32
C ILE A 181 2.19 -8.22 15.95
N SER A 182 2.10 -7.88 14.66
CA SER A 182 1.22 -6.81 14.16
C SER A 182 -0.22 -6.99 14.62
N GLY A 183 -0.78 -8.18 14.41
CA GLY A 183 -2.17 -8.46 14.79
C GLY A 183 -2.42 -8.30 16.29
N ASN A 184 -1.51 -8.78 17.13
CA ASN A 184 -1.64 -8.66 18.58
C ASN A 184 -1.57 -7.21 19.06
N ILE A 185 -0.60 -6.43 18.55
CA ILE A 185 -0.48 -5.00 18.87
C ILE A 185 -1.72 -4.25 18.39
N ALA A 186 -2.19 -4.55 17.18
CA ALA A 186 -3.30 -3.86 16.55
C ALA A 186 -4.63 -4.10 17.27
N LEU A 187 -4.91 -5.35 17.68
CA LEU A 187 -6.11 -5.69 18.46
C LEU A 187 -6.16 -4.93 19.79
N LYS A 188 -5.04 -4.87 20.52
CA LYS A 188 -4.96 -4.16 21.80
C LYS A 188 -5.15 -2.64 21.66
N ASN A 189 -4.92 -2.09 20.47
CA ASN A 189 -4.93 -0.66 20.20
C ASN A 189 -5.93 -0.25 19.11
N ILE A 190 -7.02 -1.01 18.97
CA ILE A 190 -7.98 -0.84 17.87
C ILE A 190 -8.56 0.57 17.80
N ARG A 191 -8.84 1.20 18.95
CA ARG A 191 -9.41 2.56 19.03
C ARG A 191 -8.49 3.63 18.43
N THR A 192 -7.18 3.39 18.46
CA THR A 192 -6.18 4.32 17.93
C THR A 192 -5.92 4.06 16.44
N LEU A 193 -5.79 2.79 16.05
CA LEU A 193 -5.43 2.43 14.67
C LEU A 193 -6.61 2.45 13.71
N LEU A 194 -7.79 2.00 14.14
CA LEU A 194 -8.95 1.85 13.27
C LEU A 194 -9.34 3.15 12.56
N PRO A 195 -9.46 4.32 13.24
CA PRO A 195 -9.80 5.57 12.56
C PRO A 195 -8.76 5.96 11.51
N ALA A 196 -7.46 5.78 11.80
CA ALA A 196 -6.39 6.11 10.87
C ALA A 196 -6.45 5.25 9.60
N ILE A 197 -6.69 3.94 9.75
CA ILE A 197 -6.82 3.01 8.62
C ILE A 197 -8.09 3.28 7.81
N LEU A 198 -9.21 3.60 8.47
CA LEU A 198 -10.45 3.96 7.78
C LEU A 198 -10.30 5.26 6.98
N ILE A 199 -9.70 6.30 7.57
CA ILE A 199 -9.44 7.57 6.88
C ILE A 199 -8.48 7.35 5.70
N TRP A 200 -7.40 6.59 5.90
CA TRP A 200 -6.46 6.23 4.83
C TRP A 200 -7.17 5.57 3.66
N PHE A 201 -7.98 4.55 3.96
CA PHE A 201 -8.70 3.78 2.96
C PHE A 201 -9.71 4.68 2.22
N ALA A 202 -10.53 5.44 2.96
CA ALA A 202 -11.49 6.37 2.38
C ALA A 202 -10.82 7.41 1.48
N LEU A 203 -9.69 7.98 1.91
CA LEU A 203 -8.96 8.97 1.13
C LEU A 203 -8.38 8.37 -0.15
N LYS A 204 -7.89 7.12 -0.12
CA LYS A 204 -7.45 6.38 -1.31
C LYS A 204 -8.58 6.09 -2.30
N GLN A 205 -9.77 5.75 -1.82
CA GLN A 205 -10.92 5.52 -2.71
C GLN A 205 -11.41 6.86 -3.30
N ALA A 206 -11.47 7.91 -2.48
CA ALA A 206 -11.85 9.24 -2.90
C ALA A 206 -10.90 9.82 -3.97
N SER A 207 -9.58 9.63 -3.81
CA SER A 207 -8.60 10.06 -4.81
C SER A 207 -8.82 9.37 -6.16
N VAL A 208 -9.05 8.05 -6.20
CA VAL A 208 -9.35 7.35 -7.46
C VAL A 208 -10.62 7.93 -8.11
N VAL A 209 -11.72 8.02 -7.36
CA VAL A 209 -13.01 8.50 -7.90
C VAL A 209 -12.93 9.95 -8.37
N PHE A 210 -12.20 10.81 -7.66
CA PHE A 210 -12.06 12.23 -8.03
C PHE A 210 -11.14 12.40 -9.24
N LEU A 211 -9.99 11.74 -9.25
CA LEU A 211 -9.01 11.89 -10.32
C LEU A 211 -9.50 11.28 -11.64
N SER A 212 -10.26 10.18 -11.59
CA SER A 212 -10.88 9.59 -12.79
C SER A 212 -11.89 10.50 -13.50
N LYS A 213 -12.34 11.60 -12.86
CA LYS A 213 -13.23 12.59 -13.48
C LYS A 213 -12.48 13.73 -14.18
N LEU A 214 -11.16 13.81 -14.01
CA LEU A 214 -10.36 14.86 -14.64
C LEU A 214 -10.21 14.57 -16.14
N PRO A 215 -10.20 15.61 -17.00
CA PRO A 215 -10.04 15.46 -18.44
C PRO A 215 -8.57 15.20 -18.83
N ILE A 216 -7.98 14.13 -18.27
CA ILE A 216 -6.62 13.69 -18.60
C ILE A 216 -6.76 12.55 -19.61
N GLU A 217 -6.52 12.85 -20.89
CA GLU A 217 -6.69 11.89 -21.99
C GLU A 217 -5.66 10.76 -21.96
N ASN A 218 -4.45 11.04 -21.46
CA ASN A 218 -3.39 10.03 -21.40
C ASN A 218 -3.54 9.17 -20.14
N GLU A 219 -3.92 7.91 -20.35
CA GLU A 219 -4.13 6.91 -19.28
C GLU A 219 -2.90 6.71 -18.39
N HIS A 220 -1.70 6.69 -18.96
CA HIS A 220 -0.46 6.49 -18.18
C HIS A 220 -0.13 7.68 -17.29
N ILE A 221 -0.42 8.90 -17.77
CA ILE A 221 -0.29 10.11 -16.95
C ILE A 221 -1.31 10.06 -15.81
N LEU A 222 -2.57 9.76 -16.10
CA LEU A 222 -3.62 9.64 -15.09
C LEU A 222 -3.25 8.59 -14.01
N MET A 223 -2.81 7.41 -14.43
CA MET A 223 -2.37 6.33 -13.52
C MET A 223 -1.20 6.78 -12.65
N THR A 224 -0.23 7.52 -13.22
CA THR A 224 0.91 8.05 -12.48
C THR A 224 0.48 9.06 -11.43
N VAL A 225 -0.43 9.98 -11.77
CA VAL A 225 -0.96 10.98 -10.82
C VAL A 225 -1.77 10.31 -9.70
N ILE A 226 -2.63 9.34 -10.03
CA ILE A 226 -3.39 8.56 -9.04
C ILE A 226 -2.45 7.85 -8.08
N LEU A 227 -1.44 7.13 -8.60
CA LEU A 227 -0.47 6.42 -7.78
C LEU A 227 0.37 7.38 -6.93
N PHE A 228 0.81 8.51 -7.49
CA PHE A 228 1.54 9.53 -6.77
C PHE A 228 0.76 10.04 -5.55
N ILE A 229 -0.50 10.46 -5.75
CA ILE A 229 -1.35 10.93 -4.66
C ILE A 229 -1.60 9.82 -3.63
N ASN A 230 -1.89 8.60 -4.09
CA ASN A 230 -2.08 7.45 -3.21
C ASN A 230 -0.83 7.07 -2.40
N ASN A 231 0.36 7.28 -2.96
CA ASN A 231 1.63 7.12 -2.28
C ASN A 231 1.82 8.21 -1.23
N VAL A 232 1.54 9.49 -1.53
CA VAL A 232 1.62 10.57 -0.53
C VAL A 232 0.69 10.31 0.65
N ILE A 233 -0.57 9.91 0.38
CA ILE A 233 -1.56 9.52 1.40
C ILE A 233 -1.03 8.34 2.24
N SER A 234 -0.46 7.32 1.59
CA SER A 234 0.11 6.18 2.30
C SER A 234 1.34 6.55 3.11
N GLY A 235 2.17 7.49 2.63
CA GLY A 235 3.36 7.97 3.31
C GLY A 235 3.03 8.62 4.65
N LEU A 236 1.99 9.46 4.68
CA LEU A 236 1.45 10.04 5.92
C LEU A 236 1.06 8.97 6.94
N VAL A 237 0.39 7.92 6.47
CA VAL A 237 -0.10 6.84 7.32
C VAL A 237 1.04 5.95 7.80
N ILE A 238 2.04 5.67 6.96
CA ILE A 238 3.25 4.96 7.39
C ILE A 238 3.99 5.77 8.47
N ILE A 239 4.11 7.09 8.33
CA ILE A 239 4.70 7.96 9.37
C ILE A 239 3.91 7.85 10.69
N TYR A 240 2.58 7.91 10.61
CA TYR A 240 1.70 7.76 11.77
C TYR A 240 1.88 6.41 12.47
N LEU A 241 1.82 5.31 11.70
CA LEU A 241 1.97 3.96 12.20
C LEU A 241 3.36 3.71 12.78
N PHE A 242 4.40 4.26 12.16
CA PHE A 242 5.78 4.12 12.63
C PHE A 242 6.00 4.83 13.96
N ARG A 243 5.50 6.07 14.11
CA ARG A 243 5.56 6.80 15.38
C ARG A 243 4.74 6.13 16.46
N PHE A 244 3.55 5.64 16.11
CA PHE A 244 2.75 4.81 17.01
C PHE A 244 3.55 3.59 17.51
N TYR A 245 4.21 2.88 16.59
CA TYR A 245 5.01 1.70 16.92
C TYR A 245 6.18 2.03 17.85
N GLN A 246 6.95 3.09 17.57
CA GLN A 246 8.06 3.50 18.43
C GLN A 246 7.61 3.81 19.86
N LEU A 247 6.48 4.52 20.01
CA LEU A 247 5.92 4.83 21.33
C LEU A 247 5.45 3.57 22.06
N PHE A 248 4.84 2.63 21.33
CA PHE A 248 4.43 1.35 21.89
C PHE A 248 5.64 0.58 22.43
N THR A 249 6.71 0.43 21.64
CA THR A 249 7.92 -0.29 22.05
C THR A 249 8.62 0.38 23.24
N GLN A 250 8.73 1.71 23.25
CA GLN A 250 9.27 2.47 24.39
C GLN A 250 8.46 2.25 25.68
N SER A 251 7.13 2.17 25.57
CA SER A 251 6.28 1.95 26.73
C SER A 251 6.42 0.54 27.31
N GLN A 252 6.67 -0.47 26.47
CA GLN A 252 6.93 -1.83 26.93
C GLN A 252 8.29 -1.94 27.61
N SER A 253 9.34 -1.35 27.03
CA SER A 253 10.66 -1.40 27.65
C SER A 253 10.68 -0.78 29.05
N VAL A 254 9.90 0.28 29.30
CA VAL A 254 9.80 0.88 30.64
C VAL A 254 9.02 -0.01 31.62
N SER A 255 8.02 -0.75 31.14
CA SER A 255 7.23 -1.67 31.97
C SER A 255 7.99 -2.93 32.37
N ASP A 256 8.98 -3.36 31.58
CA ASP A 256 9.77 -4.57 31.87
C ASP A 256 10.85 -4.32 32.95
N TYR A 257 11.09 -3.05 33.34
CA TYR A 257 12.01 -2.65 34.41
C TYR A 257 11.29 -2.22 35.71
N GLN A 258 9.98 -2.38 35.80
CA GLN A 258 9.15 -2.11 37.00
C GLN A 258 8.48 -3.38 37.48
#